data_AF-A0A2S1LLD9-F1
#
_entry.id   AF-A0A2S1LLD9-F1
#
_cell.length_a   1.000
_cell.length_b   1.000
_cell.length_c   1.000
_cell.angle_alpha   90.00
_cell.angle_beta   90.00
_cell.angle_gamma   90.00
#
_symmetry.space_group_name_H-M   'P 1'
#
loop_
_entity.id
_entity.type
_entity.pdbx_description
1 polymer ?
#
loop_
_entity_poly.entity_id
_entity_poly.type
_entity_poly.pdbx_seq_one_letter_code
_entity_poly.pdbx_strand_id
1 'polypeptide(L)' 'MTALNVFLGIIGGSEWILIAIVILLLFGGKKIPELMKGLGNGMKEFKNATKEDTPPTSAHSQNKDENKL' A
#
# COMPACT_ATOMS: atom_id res chain seq x y z
N MET A 1 1.94 -31.86 -22.09
CA MET A 1 2.69 -30.60 -22.00
C MET A 1 1.89 -29.44 -21.39
N THR A 2 0.55 -29.43 -21.42
CA THR A 2 -0.28 -28.37 -20.80
C THR A 2 -0.32 -28.42 -19.27
N ALA A 3 -0.26 -29.61 -18.67
CA ALA A 3 -0.32 -29.77 -17.20
C ALA A 3 0.86 -29.14 -16.44
N LEU A 4 2.07 -29.17 -17.01
CA LEU A 4 3.25 -28.55 -16.39
C LEU A 4 3.18 -27.01 -16.41
N ASN A 5 2.62 -26.44 -17.48
CA ASN A 5 2.37 -25.00 -17.58
C ASN A 5 1.27 -24.53 -16.62
N VAL A 6 0.27 -25.36 -16.37
CA VAL A 6 -0.75 -25.10 -15.35
C VAL A 6 -0.11 -25.13 -13.96
N PHE A 7 0.74 -26.11 -13.65
CA PHE A 7 1.43 -26.17 -12.35
C PHE A 7 2.40 -24.99 -12.12
N LEU A 8 3.22 -24.63 -13.12
CA LEU A 8 4.18 -23.50 -13.02
C LEU A 8 3.51 -22.12 -13.13
N GLY A 9 2.44 -22.00 -13.93
CA GLY A 9 1.63 -20.78 -14.04
C GLY A 9 0.74 -20.55 -12.82
N ILE A 10 0.38 -21.62 -12.10
CA ILE A 10 -0.39 -21.53 -10.87
C ILE A 10 0.46 -21.01 -9.70
N ILE A 11 1.67 -21.54 -9.53
CA ILE A 11 2.53 -21.31 -8.36
C ILE A 11 3.05 -19.86 -8.23
N GLY A 12 3.06 -19.07 -9.30
CA GLY A 12 3.65 -17.72 -9.27
C GLY A 12 2.66 -16.58 -9.06
N GLY A 13 1.63 -16.49 -9.91
CA GLY A 13 0.77 -15.31 -9.99
C GLY A 13 -0.73 -15.59 -9.98
N SER A 14 -1.15 -16.78 -10.43
CA SER A 14 -2.58 -17.11 -10.46
C SER A 14 -3.14 -17.34 -9.05
N GLU A 15 -2.33 -17.86 -8.11
CA GLU A 15 -2.78 -18.08 -6.73
C GLU A 15 -3.08 -16.74 -6.02
N TRP A 16 -2.23 -15.74 -6.25
CA TRP A 16 -2.47 -14.37 -5.80
C TRP A 16 -3.76 -13.77 -6.40
N ILE A 17 -4.05 -14.02 -7.68
CA ILE A 17 -5.29 -13.55 -8.30
C ILE A 17 -6.51 -14.25 -7.69
N LEU A 18 -6.42 -15.55 -7.41
CA LEU A 18 -7.49 -16.32 -6.80
C LEU A 18 -7.78 -15.83 -5.38
N ILE A 19 -6.74 -15.61 -4.58
CA ILE A 19 -6.85 -15.05 -3.22
C ILE A 19 -7.48 -13.65 -3.27
N ALA A 20 -7.03 -12.80 -4.19
CA ALA A 20 -7.60 -11.46 -4.37
C ALA A 20 -9.09 -11.52 -4.72
N ILE A 21 -9.51 -12.44 -5.60
CA ILE A 21 -10.92 -12.65 -5.95
C ILE A 21 -11.73 -13.11 -4.75
N VAL A 22 -11.24 -14.07 -3.97
CA VAL A 22 -11.94 -14.55 -2.76
C VAL A 22 -12.13 -13.42 -1.74
N ILE A 23 -11.07 -12.66 -1.47
CA ILE A 23 -11.14 -11.49 -0.58
C ILE A 23 -12.12 -10.45 -1.13
N LEU A 24 -12.12 -10.21 -2.45
CA LEU A 24 -13.03 -9.27 -3.09
C LEU A 24 -14.50 -9.70 -2.99
N LEU A 25 -14.78 -10.99 -3.04
CA LEU A 25 -16.13 -11.54 -2.88
C LEU A 25 -16.61 -11.47 -1.43
N LEU A 26 -15.73 -11.76 -0.46
CA LEU A 26 -16.07 -11.74 0.96
C LEU A 26 -16.27 -10.31 1.49
N PHE A 27 -15.38 -9.39 1.14
CA PHE A 27 -15.40 -8.02 1.65
C PHE A 27 -16.10 -7.04 0.70
N GLY A 28 -16.24 -7.38 -0.58
CA GLY A 28 -16.71 -6.49 -1.63
C GLY A 28 -15.61 -5.52 -2.09
N GLY A 29 -15.62 -5.15 -3.37
CA GLY A 29 -14.62 -4.24 -3.95
C GLY A 29 -14.59 -2.82 -3.39
N LYS A 30 -15.61 -2.42 -2.63
CA LYS A 30 -15.67 -1.12 -1.98
C LYS A 30 -15.03 -1.08 -0.58
N LYS A 31 -14.96 -2.20 0.16
CA LYS A 31 -14.51 -2.16 1.56
C LYS A 31 -13.00 -2.16 1.72
N ILE A 32 -12.27 -2.86 0.86
CA ILE A 32 -10.80 -2.82 0.79
C ILE A 32 -10.27 -1.37 0.67
N PRO A 33 -10.72 -0.54 -0.30
CA PRO A 33 -10.26 0.84 -0.43
C PRO A 33 -10.79 1.77 0.66
N GLU A 34 -11.98 1.51 1.21
CA GLU A 34 -12.56 2.28 2.33
C GLU A 34 -11.74 2.09 3.62
N LEU A 35 -11.34 0.85 3.92
CA LEU A 35 -10.45 0.51 5.04
C LEU A 35 -9.04 1.08 4.84
N MET A 36 -8.48 0.99 3.62
CA MET A 36 -7.17 1.61 3.32
C MET A 36 -7.19 3.13 3.49
N LYS A 37 -8.27 3.81 3.07
CA LYS A 37 -8.41 5.26 3.27
C LYS A 37 -8.48 5.62 4.75
N GLY A 38 -9.26 4.88 5.54
CA GLY A 38 -9.33 5.07 6.99
C GLY A 38 -7.99 4.85 7.68
N LEU A 39 -7.33 3.73 7.39
CA LEU A 39 -6.01 3.39 7.95
C LEU A 39 -4.93 4.40 7.52
N GLY A 40 -4.94 4.84 6.26
CA GLY A 40 -3.99 5.81 5.74
C GLY A 40 -4.13 7.18 6.39
N ASN A 41 -5.36 7.64 6.62
CA ASN A 41 -5.61 8.89 7.34
C ASN A 41 -5.18 8.77 8.82
N GLY A 42 -5.52 7.68 9.49
CA GLY A 42 -5.09 7.44 10.87
C GLY A 42 -3.57 7.35 11.02
N MET A 43 -2.88 6.68 10.10
CA MET A 43 -1.41 6.61 10.08
C MET A 43 -0.77 7.98 9.82
N LYS A 44 -1.41 8.81 8.98
CA LYS A 44 -0.95 10.18 8.70
C LYS A 44 -1.09 11.07 9.93
N GLU A 45 -2.24 11.04 10.60
CA GLU A 45 -2.49 11.78 11.84
C GLU A 45 -1.56 11.31 12.96
N PHE A 46 -1.37 10.00 13.12
CA PHE A 46 -0.44 9.42 14.09
C PHE A 46 1.00 9.89 13.86
N LYS A 47 1.45 9.90 12.61
CA LYS A 47 2.78 10.40 12.24
C LYS A 47 2.93 11.89 12.51
N ASN A 48 1.88 12.69 12.30
CA ASN A 48 1.91 14.13 12.54
C ASN A 48 1.98 14.44 14.05
N ALA A 49 1.13 13.79 14.85
CA ALA A 49 1.14 13.96 16.32
C ALA A 49 2.50 13.55 16.91
N THR A 50 3.07 12.42 16.45
CA THR A 50 4.40 11.97 16.91
C THR A 50 5.53 12.94 16.53
N LYS A 51 5.37 13.72 15.46
CA LYS A 51 6.36 14.71 15.01
C LYS A 51 6.29 16.03 15.78
N GLU A 52 5.11 16.40 16.28
CA GLU A 52 4.93 17.63 17.06
C GLU A 52 5.54 17.52 18.46
N ASP A 53 5.61 16.31 19.03
CA ASP A 53 6.22 16.04 20.34
C ASP A 53 7.75 15.87 20.29
N THR A 54 8.34 15.68 19.11
CA THR A 54 9.79 15.68 18.93
C THR A 54 10.27 17.09 18.56
N PRO A 55 11.07 17.79 19.40
CA PRO A 55 11.67 19.06 19.01
C PRO A 55 12.45 18.87 17.70
N PRO A 56 12.48 19.88 16.82
CA PRO A 56 12.97 19.76 15.46
C PRO A 56 14.47 19.50 15.48
N THR A 57 14.86 18.24 15.53
CA THR A 57 16.23 17.80 15.31
C THR A 57 16.16 16.56 14.44
N SER A 58 16.71 16.71 13.24
CA SER A 58 16.95 15.69 12.21
C SER A 58 15.74 15.19 11.41
N ALA A 59 15.41 15.91 10.32
CA ALA A 59 15.23 15.32 8.99
C ALA A 59 15.12 16.44 7.92
N HIS A 60 16.26 16.82 7.35
CA HIS A 60 16.36 17.67 6.16
C HIS A 60 16.27 16.81 4.89
N SER A 61 15.66 17.39 3.85
CA SER A 61 15.86 17.14 2.40
C SER A 61 14.89 16.19 1.68
N GLN A 62 14.02 16.78 0.84
CA GLN A 62 14.05 16.72 -0.64
C GLN A 62 13.04 17.76 -1.17
N ASN A 63 13.50 18.95 -1.59
CA ASN A 63 13.91 19.33 -2.95
C ASN A 63 12.72 19.80 -3.81
N LYS A 64 12.67 21.13 -4.11
CA LYS A 64 12.48 21.69 -5.47
C LYS A 64 12.28 23.21 -5.42
N ASP A 65 13.32 24.00 -5.16
CA ASP A 65 13.37 25.44 -5.51
C ASP A 65 14.82 25.88 -5.68
N GLU A 66 15.57 25.16 -6.51
CA GLU A 66 16.86 25.62 -7.03
C GLU A 66 16.87 25.41 -8.55
N ASN A 67 16.16 26.27 -9.27
CA ASN A 67 16.79 26.86 -10.45
C ASN A 67 16.41 28.33 -10.56
N LYS A 68 17.46 29.11 -10.62
CA LYS A 68 17.58 30.55 -10.36
C LYS A 68 17.80 31.22 -11.72
N LEU A 69 17.36 32.47 -11.80
CA LEU A 69 17.60 33.47 -12.86
C LEU A 69 16.70 33.40 -14.11
#